data_AF-A0A378MVB8-F1
#
_entry.id   AF-A0A378MVB8-F1
#
_cell.length_a   1.000
_cell.length_b   1.000
_cell.length_c   1.000
_cell.angle_alpha   90.00
_cell.angle_beta   90.00
_cell.angle_gamma   90.00
#
_symmetry.space_group_name_H-M   'P 1'
#
loop_
_entity.id
_entity.type
_entity.pdbx_description
1 polymer ?
#
loop_
_entity_poly.entity_id
_entity_poly.type
_entity_poly.pdbx_seq_one_letter_code
_entity_poly.pdbx_strand_id
1 'polypeptide(L)'
;MVHQELNLVKQVTVMDNLWLGRYPLKGPFVDHDKMYRDTKAIFDELDIDVDPRDKVAKLSVSQMQMIEIAKAFSYNAKIVIMDEPTSSLSEKKSSIYLKLSKN
;
A
#
# COMPACT_ATOMS: atom_id res chain seq x y z
N MET A 1 -7.33 8.79 3.81
CA MET A 1 -8.46 8.83 2.88
C MET A 1 -7.94 8.33 1.55
N VAL A 2 -8.56 7.29 0.99
CA VAL A 2 -8.22 6.76 -0.34
C VAL A 2 -9.16 7.43 -1.34
N HIS A 3 -8.63 7.97 -2.43
CA HIS A 3 -9.39 8.74 -3.41
C HIS A 3 -9.82 7.86 -4.59
N GLN A 4 -10.89 8.26 -5.30
CA GLN A 4 -11.38 7.55 -6.48
C GLN A 4 -10.39 7.56 -7.65
N GLU A 5 -9.56 8.61 -7.76
CA GLU A 5 -8.46 8.68 -8.72
C GLU A 5 -7.16 8.11 -8.13
N LEU A 6 -6.49 7.26 -8.91
CA LEU A 6 -5.20 6.68 -8.52
C LEU A 6 -4.12 7.77 -8.47
N ASN A 7 -3.56 8.01 -7.27
CA ASN A 7 -2.51 8.99 -7.01
C ASN A 7 -1.15 8.29 -6.84
N LEU A 8 -0.85 7.38 -7.78
CA LEU A 8 0.43 6.68 -7.85
C LEU A 8 1.30 7.24 -8.98
N VAL A 9 2.59 7.45 -8.67
CA VAL A 9 3.62 7.77 -9.64
C VAL A 9 4.00 6.50 -10.39
N LYS A 10 3.56 6.39 -11.65
CA LYS A 10 3.67 5.16 -12.45
C LYS A 10 5.12 4.77 -12.78
N GLN A 11 6.04 5.74 -12.81
CA GLN A 11 7.41 5.57 -13.29
C GLN A 11 8.38 4.98 -12.24
N VAL A 12 7.98 5.00 -10.96
CA VAL A 12 8.79 4.52 -9.84
C VAL A 12 8.25 3.20 -9.31
N THR A 13 8.97 2.60 -8.35
CA THR A 13 8.57 1.32 -7.79
C THR A 13 7.33 1.45 -6.91
N VAL A 14 6.73 0.31 -6.61
CA VAL A 14 5.62 0.21 -5.66
C VAL A 14 6.06 0.67 -4.27
N MET A 15 7.20 0.20 -3.77
CA MET A 15 7.73 0.67 -2.48
C MET A 15 8.00 2.19 -2.49
N ASP A 16 8.53 2.77 -3.57
CA ASP A 16 8.72 4.22 -3.64
C ASP A 16 7.40 4.98 -3.47
N ASN A 17 6.31 4.49 -4.07
CA ASN A 17 4.99 5.09 -3.92
C ASN A 17 4.47 5.05 -2.48
N LEU A 18 4.75 3.98 -1.74
CA LEU A 18 4.39 3.88 -0.33
C LEU A 18 5.15 4.90 0.52
N TRP A 19 6.45 5.07 0.28
CA TRP A 19 7.34 5.86 1.13
C TRP A 19 7.63 7.28 0.65
N LEU A 20 7.03 7.70 -0.47
CA LEU A 20 7.27 9.01 -1.09
C LEU A 20 7.13 10.16 -0.08
N GLY A 21 8.19 10.96 0.05
CA GLY A 21 8.27 12.08 1.00
C GLY A 21 8.61 11.71 2.44
N ARG A 22 8.82 10.42 2.75
CA ARG A 22 9.08 9.89 4.09
C ARG A 22 9.91 8.60 4.06
N TYR A 23 10.88 8.56 3.17
CA TYR A 23 11.76 7.42 3.00
C TYR A 23 12.46 7.05 4.32
N PRO A 24 12.48 5.77 4.73
CA PRO A 24 13.30 5.33 5.85
C PRO A 24 14.77 5.61 5.54
N LEU A 25 15.51 6.11 6.53
CA LEU A 25 16.91 6.50 6.35
C LEU A 25 17.85 5.62 7.20
N LYS A 26 19.04 5.37 6.66
CA LYS A 26 20.20 4.78 7.34
C LYS A 26 21.34 5.79 7.27
N GLY A 27 21.37 6.69 8.26
CA GLY A 27 22.23 7.87 8.22
C GLY A 27 21.76 8.86 7.14
N PRO A 28 22.65 9.39 6.28
CA PRO A 28 22.26 10.35 5.24
C PRO A 28 21.63 9.68 3.99
N PHE A 29 21.57 8.36 3.93
CA PHE A 29 21.09 7.60 2.77
C PHE A 29 19.75 6.93 3.05
N VAL A 30 19.00 6.65 1.98
CA VAL A 30 17.76 5.86 2.06
C VAL A 30 18.08 4.41 2.42
N ASP A 31 17.34 3.86 3.39
CA ASP A 31 17.42 2.46 3.80
C ASP A 31 16.48 1.60 2.95
N HIS A 32 16.93 1.25 1.74
CA HIS A 32 16.15 0.42 0.81
C HIS A 32 15.82 -0.97 1.37
N ASP A 33 16.68 -1.53 2.23
CA ASP A 33 16.44 -2.84 2.83
C ASP A 33 15.29 -2.78 3.83
N LYS A 34 15.27 -1.75 4.68
CA LYS A 34 14.13 -1.49 5.57
C LYS A 34 12.86 -1.21 4.78
N MET A 35 12.96 -0.39 3.75
CA MET A 35 11.86 -0.02 2.88
C MET A 35 11.18 -1.26 2.26
N TYR A 36 11.99 -2.19 1.75
CA TYR A 36 11.51 -3.45 1.19
C TYR A 36 10.87 -4.35 2.25
N ARG A 37 11.51 -4.54 3.41
CA ARG A 37 10.98 -5.38 4.50
C ARG A 37 9.65 -4.86 5.03
N ASP A 38 9.56 -3.55 5.28
CA ASP A 38 8.35 -2.93 5.80
C ASP A 38 7.20 -2.99 4.77
N THR A 39 7.49 -2.77 3.48
CA THR A 39 6.48 -2.94 2.44
C THR A 39 6.02 -4.39 2.33
N LYS A 40 6.94 -5.37 2.40
CA LYS A 40 6.59 -6.79 2.39
C LYS A 40 5.67 -7.15 3.57
N ALA A 41 5.95 -6.68 4.78
CA ALA A 41 5.10 -6.93 5.93
C ALA A 41 3.65 -6.44 5.73
N ILE A 42 3.48 -5.23 5.18
CA ILE A 42 2.16 -4.67 4.86
C ILE A 42 1.48 -5.50 3.77
N PHE A 43 2.22 -5.96 2.77
CA PHE A 43 1.67 -6.76 1.69
C PHE A 43 1.24 -8.13 2.18
N ASP A 44 1.99 -8.74 3.08
CA ASP A 44 1.64 -10.02 3.66
C ASP A 44 0.39 -9.89 4.56
N GLU A 45 0.25 -8.81 5.34
CA GLU A 45 -0.96 -8.52 6.15
C GLU A 45 -2.19 -8.29 5.28
N LEU A 46 -2.01 -7.61 4.13
CA LEU A 46 -3.08 -7.30 3.20
C LEU A 46 -3.26 -8.36 2.12
N ASP A 47 -2.54 -9.48 2.14
CA ASP A 47 -2.54 -10.54 1.12
C ASP A 47 -2.34 -10.01 -0.32
N ILE A 48 -1.35 -9.14 -0.51
CA ILE A 48 -1.00 -8.49 -1.78
C ILE A 48 0.14 -9.26 -2.44
N ASP A 49 -0.17 -9.90 -3.56
CA ASP A 49 0.81 -10.59 -4.41
C ASP A 49 1.36 -9.66 -5.49
N VAL A 50 2.22 -8.72 -5.07
CA VAL A 50 2.95 -7.78 -5.93
C VAL A 50 4.38 -7.66 -5.40
N ASP A 51 5.39 -7.69 -6.28
CA ASP A 51 6.77 -7.39 -5.86
C ASP A 51 6.89 -5.88 -5.53
N PRO A 52 7.29 -5.50 -4.30
CA PRO A 52 7.52 -4.09 -3.96
C PRO A 52 8.50 -3.36 -4.89
N ARG A 53 9.38 -4.08 -5.58
CA ARG A 53 10.37 -3.52 -6.52
C ARG A 53 9.82 -3.33 -7.93
N ASP A 54 8.63 -3.85 -8.24
CA ASP A 54 8.04 -3.62 -9.55
C ASP A 54 7.67 -2.16 -9.76
N LYS A 55 7.74 -1.71 -11.01
CA LYS A 55 7.22 -0.39 -11.38
C LYS A 55 5.70 -0.40 -11.35
N VAL A 56 5.11 0.66 -10.80
CA VAL A 56 3.65 0.80 -10.76
C VAL A 56 3.02 0.73 -12.15
N ALA A 57 3.70 1.23 -13.20
CA ALA A 57 3.23 1.15 -14.59
C ALA A 57 2.93 -0.28 -15.09
N LYS A 58 3.46 -1.33 -14.44
CA LYS A 58 3.21 -2.74 -14.81
C LYS A 58 1.96 -3.33 -14.16
N LEU A 59 1.40 -2.65 -13.16
CA LEU A 59 0.29 -3.17 -12.37
C LEU A 59 -1.04 -3.03 -13.11
N SER A 60 -1.94 -4.00 -12.89
CA SER A 60 -3.34 -3.84 -13.27
C SER A 60 -3.99 -2.72 -12.44
N VAL A 61 -5.12 -2.19 -12.90
CA VAL A 61 -5.89 -1.17 -12.15
C VAL A 61 -6.25 -1.67 -10.75
N SER A 62 -6.68 -2.93 -10.62
CA SER A 62 -7.01 -3.55 -9.34
C SER A 62 -5.78 -3.66 -8.41
N GLN A 63 -4.61 -4.01 -8.96
CA GLN A 63 -3.37 -4.00 -8.19
C GLN A 63 -3.01 -2.58 -7.74
N MET A 64 -3.13 -1.57 -8.61
CA MET A 64 -2.89 -0.17 -8.23
C MET A 64 -3.81 0.30 -7.10
N GLN A 65 -5.09 -0.07 -7.13
CA GLN A 65 -6.02 0.24 -6.03
C GLN A 65 -5.59 -0.40 -4.71
N MET A 66 -5.11 -1.66 -4.76
CA MET A 66 -4.58 -2.33 -3.59
C MET A 66 -3.28 -1.66 -3.07
N ILE A 67 -2.46 -1.09 -3.94
CA ILE A 67 -1.29 -0.29 -3.54
C ILE A 67 -1.70 1.01 -2.83
N GLU A 68 -2.77 1.69 -3.25
CA GLU A 68 -3.30 2.86 -2.54
C GLU A 68 -3.79 2.51 -1.13
N ILE A 69 -4.43 1.35 -0.97
CA ILE A 69 -4.81 0.83 0.36
C ILE A 69 -3.55 0.58 1.19
N ALA A 70 -2.56 -0.16 0.64
CA ALA A 70 -1.30 -0.44 1.34
C ALA A 70 -0.54 0.84 1.73
N LYS A 71 -0.58 1.87 0.88
CA LYS A 71 -0.03 3.20 1.17
C LYS A 71 -0.69 3.80 2.40
N ALA A 72 -2.02 3.73 2.56
CA ALA A 72 -2.69 4.19 3.78
C ALA A 72 -2.22 3.42 5.03
N PHE A 73 -2.06 2.09 4.94
CA PHE A 73 -1.56 1.27 6.05
C PHE A 73 -0.12 1.62 6.46
N SER A 74 0.73 1.95 5.49
CA SER A 74 2.12 2.34 5.77
C SER A 74 2.26 3.67 6.55
N TYR A 75 1.19 4.45 6.73
CA TYR A 75 1.12 5.58 7.66
C TYR A 75 0.77 5.18 9.10
N ASN A 76 0.74 3.88 9.41
CA ASN A 76 0.26 3.35 10.69
C ASN A 76 -1.18 3.81 11.00
N ALA A 77 -2.01 3.84 9.95
CA ALA A 77 -3.40 4.29 10.07
C ALA A 77 -4.19 3.31 10.93
N LYS A 78 -4.76 3.80 12.04
CA LYS A 78 -5.67 3.01 12.90
C LYS A 78 -7.04 2.77 12.26
N ILE A 79 -7.43 3.65 11.33
CA ILE A 79 -8.71 3.65 10.63
C ILE A 79 -8.45 4.05 9.18
N VAL A 80 -8.91 3.24 8.24
CA VAL A 80 -8.93 3.57 6.81
C VAL A 80 -10.39 3.73 6.38
N ILE A 81 -10.76 4.95 5.96
CA ILE A 81 -12.06 5.24 5.36
C ILE A 81 -11.90 5.16 3.84
N MET A 82 -12.70 4.30 3.22
CA MET A 82 -12.77 4.10 1.78
C MET A 82 -14.18 4.45 1.30
N ASP A 83 -14.26 5.11 0.16
CA ASP A 83 -15.52 5.38 -0.52
C ASP A 83 -15.72 4.29 -1.60
N GLU A 84 -16.87 3.63 -1.62
CA GLU A 84 -17.23 2.47 -2.47
C GLU A 84 -16.25 1.26 -2.49
N PRO A 85 -16.20 0.44 -1.42
CA PRO A 85 -15.27 -0.69 -1.32
C PRO A 85 -15.60 -1.87 -2.26
N THR A 86 -16.78 -1.89 -2.86
CA THR A 86 -17.40 -3.10 -3.43
C THR A 86 -17.16 -3.32 -4.93
N SER A 87 -16.75 -2.32 -5.72
CA SER A 87 -16.63 -2.48 -7.18
C SER A 87 -15.30 -3.11 -7.63
N SER A 88 -14.25 -3.07 -6.82
CA SER A 88 -12.90 -3.52 -7.16
C SER A 88 -12.37 -4.74 -6.39
N LEU A 89 -13.01 -5.08 -5.26
CA LEU A 89 -12.61 -6.19 -4.38
C LEU A 89 -13.42 -7.48 -4.60
N SER A 90 -14.18 -7.55 -5.70
CA SER A 90 -15.03 -8.68 -6.08
C SER A 90 -14.27 -10.01 -5.95
N GLU A 91 -14.74 -10.80 -4.98
CA GLU A 91 -14.49 -12.23 -4.71
C GLU A 91 -13.35 -12.67 -3.77
N LYS A 92 -12.25 -11.93 -3.54
CA LYS A 92 -11.18 -12.49 -2.67
C LYS A 92 -11.14 -12.01 -1.22
N LYS A 93 -11.82 -10.92 -0.83
CA LYS A 93 -11.58 -10.28 0.50
C LYS A 93 -12.80 -9.60 1.11
N SER A 94 -13.83 -10.34 1.50
CA SER A 94 -14.92 -9.82 2.36
C SER A 94 -14.47 -9.41 3.78
N SER A 95 -13.18 -9.13 4.02
CA SER A 95 -12.60 -8.94 5.35
C SER A 95 -11.56 -7.80 5.43
N ILE A 96 -11.69 -6.73 4.66
CA ILE A 96 -10.98 -5.48 4.98
C ILE A 96 -11.80 -4.65 5.99
N TYR A 97 -12.17 -5.31 7.09
CA TYR A 97 -12.69 -4.69 8.31
C TYR A 97 -11.65 -4.92 9.41
N LEU A 98 -10.62 -4.08 9.50
CA LEU A 98 -9.75 -4.09 10.68
C LEU A 98 -10.19 -3.04 11.69
N LYS A 99 -11.08 -3.50 12.58
CA LYS A 99 -11.42 -2.89 13.85
C LYS A 99 -10.29 -3.17 14.84
N LEU A 100 -9.48 -2.18 15.20
CA LEU A 100 -8.74 -2.21 16.48
C LEU A 100 -9.59 -1.57 17.58
N SER A 101 -10.70 -2.23 17.88
CA SER A 101 -11.24 -2.24 19.25
C SER A 101 -10.66 -3.47 19.92
N LYS A 102 -9.61 -3.28 20.71
CA LYS A 102 -9.29 -3.98 21.96
C LYS A 102 -7.89 -3.58 22.45
N ASN A 103 -7.88 -2.45 23.15
CA ASN A 103 -7.14 -2.10 24.38
C ASN A 103 -6.76 -0.62 24.35
#